data_AF-N9V4D9-F1
#
_entry.id   AF-N9V4D9-F1
#
_cell.length_a   1.000
_cell.length_b   1.000
_cell.length_c   1.000
_cell.angle_alpha   90.00
_cell.angle_beta   90.00
_cell.angle_gamma   90.00
#
_symmetry.space_group_name_H-M   'P 1'
#
loop_
_entity.id
_entity.type
_entity.pdbx_description
1 polymer ?
#
loop_
_entity_poly.entity_id
_entity_poly.type
_entity_poly.pdbx_seq_one_letter_code
_entity_poly.pdbx_strand_id
1 'polypeptide(L)'
;MKSLKQALQHKPITLVIKRILFIKGCIVSCLFPIFNNIIDDFTKSFPEIEISYIEPPLNKFKGITGESWTNEVLSATWSRTGNPDWSRTKYVKHLTINYFFEIGIQTVIKNMQPNDFVLFAEDDQSYSINAFEHILKLMEKNQQNTCFSKIAIEPYKEYYKRTINTFEIHLWGAWGNLRSKNQLEIFLRYLKFSNFAESEDTLGIYLCKSLNQTVEVDCVSKHFGKDRYLPKI
;
A
#
# COMPACT_ATOMS: atom_id res chain seq x y z
N MET A 1 7.83 5.79 11.23
CA MET A 1 7.57 7.25 11.01
C MET A 1 8.79 8.18 11.05
N LYS A 2 9.72 8.07 12.01
CA LYS A 2 10.92 8.98 12.08
C LYS A 2 11.74 9.01 10.78
N SER A 3 12.00 7.85 10.18
CA SER A 3 12.73 7.73 8.91
C SER A 3 11.98 8.35 7.72
N LEU A 4 10.65 8.23 7.68
CA LEU A 4 9.83 8.93 6.67
C LEU A 4 9.99 10.45 6.78
N LYS A 5 9.94 10.99 8.01
CA LYS A 5 10.16 12.42 8.27
C LYS A 5 11.54 12.87 7.78
N GLN A 6 12.59 12.09 8.08
CA GLN A 6 13.95 12.38 7.60
C GLN A 6 14.04 12.34 6.07
N ALA A 7 13.43 11.35 5.42
CA ALA A 7 13.42 11.26 3.96
C ALA A 7 12.67 12.45 3.33
N LEU A 8 11.53 12.86 3.90
CA LEU A 8 10.74 14.02 3.43
C LEU A 8 11.55 15.33 3.46
N GLN A 9 12.38 15.52 4.48
CA GLN A 9 13.28 16.68 4.60
C GLN A 9 14.32 16.75 3.46
N HIS A 10 14.59 15.63 2.79
CA HIS A 10 15.54 15.51 1.68
C HIS A 10 14.83 15.29 0.33
N LYS A 11 13.52 15.55 0.24
CA LYS A 11 12.80 15.38 -1.03
C LYS A 11 13.37 16.31 -2.12
N PRO A 12 13.45 15.87 -3.38
CA PRO A 12 13.84 16.75 -4.49
C PRO A 12 12.95 17.98 -4.57
N ILE A 13 13.52 19.13 -4.94
CA ILE A 13 12.75 20.38 -5.07
C ILE A 13 11.67 20.29 -6.16
N THR A 14 11.90 19.44 -7.17
CA THR A 14 10.98 19.14 -8.27
C THR A 14 9.84 18.21 -7.87
N LEU A 15 9.95 17.49 -6.74
CA LEU A 15 8.91 16.61 -6.26
C LEU A 15 7.94 17.37 -5.33
N VAL A 16 6.71 17.52 -5.80
CA VAL A 16 5.61 18.12 -5.06
C VAL A 16 4.78 17.02 -4.39
N ILE A 17 4.75 17.03 -3.06
CA ILE A 17 3.87 16.17 -2.27
C ILE A 17 2.67 17.01 -1.88
N LYS A 18 1.53 16.81 -2.57
CA LYS A 18 0.32 17.62 -2.35
C LYS A 18 -0.30 17.34 -0.98
N ARG A 19 -0.36 16.06 -0.61
CA ARG A 19 -1.09 15.59 0.57
C ARG A 19 -0.46 14.33 1.16
N ILE A 20 -0.47 14.22 2.48
CA ILE A 20 -0.27 12.97 3.22
C ILE A 20 -1.59 12.66 3.95
N LEU A 21 -2.19 11.52 3.59
CA LEU A 21 -3.41 11.02 4.20
C LEU A 21 -3.07 9.89 5.16
N PHE A 22 -3.29 10.12 6.46
CA PHE A 22 -3.18 9.09 7.47
C PHE A 22 -4.51 8.35 7.64
N ILE A 23 -4.47 7.03 7.69
CA ILE A 23 -5.67 6.20 7.87
C ILE A 23 -5.60 5.57 9.25
N LYS A 24 -6.58 5.87 10.11
CA LYS A 24 -6.63 5.29 11.45
C LYS A 24 -7.15 3.86 11.39
N GLY A 25 -6.23 2.90 11.44
CA GLY A 25 -6.51 1.47 11.20
C GLY A 25 -7.13 0.69 12.37
N CYS A 26 -7.88 1.33 13.26
CA CYS A 26 -8.42 0.64 14.43
C CYS A 26 -9.84 0.09 14.18
N ILE A 27 -10.03 -1.21 14.39
CA ILE A 27 -11.35 -1.87 14.31
C ILE A 27 -12.14 -1.76 15.63
N VAL A 28 -11.51 -1.39 16.76
CA VAL A 28 -12.17 -1.31 18.08
C VAL A 28 -11.71 -0.06 18.84
N SER A 29 -12.52 1.01 18.83
CA SER A 29 -12.28 2.32 19.51
C SER A 29 -10.95 2.43 20.28
N CYS A 30 -9.87 2.66 19.54
CA CYS A 30 -8.54 2.85 20.11
C CYS A 30 -8.30 4.34 20.29
N LEU A 31 -8.04 4.77 21.52
CA LEU A 31 -7.37 6.04 21.75
C LEU A 31 -5.90 5.86 21.39
N PHE A 32 -5.44 6.52 20.33
CA PHE A 32 -4.03 6.53 19.94
C PHE A 32 -3.46 7.95 20.14
N PRO A 33 -3.01 8.31 21.37
CA PRO A 33 -2.29 9.56 21.59
C PRO A 33 -1.09 9.71 20.64
N ILE A 34 -0.43 8.59 20.33
CA ILE A 34 0.70 8.51 19.40
C ILE A 34 0.29 8.94 17.99
N PHE A 35 -0.90 8.57 17.51
CA PHE A 35 -1.38 8.96 16.18
C PHE A 35 -1.56 10.48 16.10
N ASN A 36 -2.27 11.08 17.06
CA ASN A 36 -2.47 12.52 17.10
C ASN A 36 -1.14 13.28 17.20
N ASN A 37 -0.22 12.81 18.03
CA ASN A 37 1.11 13.40 18.14
C ASN A 37 1.90 13.33 16.81
N ILE A 38 1.75 12.24 16.05
CA ILE A 38 2.38 12.11 14.71
C ILE A 38 1.74 13.11 13.73
N ILE A 39 0.41 13.25 13.72
CA ILE A 39 -0.27 14.24 12.87
C ILE A 39 0.21 15.65 13.18
N ASP A 40 0.24 16.02 14.47
CA ASP A 40 0.69 17.34 14.91
C ASP A 40 2.15 17.59 14.54
N ASP A 41 3.03 16.60 14.74
CA ASP A 41 4.45 16.70 14.39
C ASP A 41 4.65 16.88 12.88
N PHE A 42 3.94 16.11 12.05
CA PHE A 42 4.02 16.24 10.59
C PHE A 42 3.46 17.58 10.10
N THR A 43 2.32 18.02 10.64
CA THR A 43 1.69 19.30 10.29
C THR A 43 2.62 20.48 10.61
N LYS A 44 3.30 20.45 11.76
CA LYS A 44 4.28 21.47 12.15
C LYS A 44 5.56 21.42 11.31
N SER A 45 6.00 20.22 10.92
CA SER A 45 7.28 20.03 10.24
C SER A 45 7.21 20.29 8.73
N PHE A 46 6.04 20.15 8.12
CA PHE A 46 5.81 20.29 6.68
C PHE A 46 4.57 21.14 6.39
N PRO A 47 4.60 22.45 6.71
CA PRO A 47 3.44 23.33 6.59
C PRO A 47 2.93 23.49 5.14
N GLU A 48 3.75 23.16 4.15
CA GLU A 48 3.42 23.20 2.73
C GLU A 48 2.67 21.95 2.22
N ILE A 49 2.63 20.87 3.00
CA ILE A 49 1.97 19.62 2.66
C ILE A 49 0.62 19.56 3.35
N GLU A 50 -0.46 19.25 2.63
CA GLU A 50 -1.75 18.99 3.26
C GLU A 50 -1.67 17.70 4.10
N ILE A 51 -1.60 17.85 5.43
CA ILE A 51 -1.69 16.72 6.35
C ILE A 51 -3.14 16.53 6.76
N SER A 52 -3.66 15.32 6.57
CA SER A 52 -5.04 14.98 6.91
C SER A 52 -5.13 13.55 7.42
N TYR A 53 -6.23 13.22 8.09
CA TYR A 53 -6.52 11.87 8.48
C TYR A 53 -7.97 11.50 8.23
N ILE A 54 -8.24 10.20 8.13
CA ILE A 54 -9.58 9.65 8.09
C ILE A 54 -9.72 8.53 9.12
N GLU A 55 -10.93 8.40 9.64
CA GLU A 55 -11.37 7.26 10.44
C GLU A 55 -12.42 6.48 9.62
N PRO A 56 -12.02 5.38 8.95
CA PRO A 56 -12.92 4.60 8.13
C PRO A 56 -14.14 4.10 8.93
N PRO A 57 -15.37 4.32 8.43
CA PRO A 57 -16.58 3.98 9.16
C PRO A 57 -16.82 2.47 9.17
N LEU A 58 -16.51 1.81 10.29
CA LEU A 58 -16.51 0.34 10.42
C LEU A 58 -17.85 -0.34 10.07
N ASN A 59 -18.98 0.36 10.13
CA ASN A 59 -20.27 -0.16 9.69
C ASN A 59 -20.35 -0.42 8.17
N LYS A 60 -19.44 0.14 7.38
CA LYS A 60 -19.31 -0.13 5.94
C LYS A 60 -18.31 -1.26 5.65
N PHE A 61 -17.59 -1.74 6.66
CA PHE A 61 -16.62 -2.81 6.48
C PHE A 61 -17.34 -4.16 6.39
N LYS A 62 -17.42 -4.71 5.19
CA LYS A 62 -18.07 -5.99 4.89
C LYS A 62 -17.05 -7.13 4.81
N GLY A 63 -17.48 -8.34 5.14
CA GLY A 63 -16.72 -9.57 4.94
C GLY A 63 -16.01 -10.12 6.18
N ILE A 64 -16.06 -9.39 7.29
CA ILE A 64 -15.47 -9.82 8.57
C ILE A 64 -16.50 -10.19 9.64
N THR A 65 -17.78 -9.84 9.45
CA THR A 65 -18.86 -9.99 10.45
C THR A 65 -19.78 -11.18 10.18
N GLY A 66 -19.30 -12.19 9.45
CA GLY A 66 -19.99 -13.47 9.32
C GLY A 66 -20.98 -13.54 8.17
N GLU A 67 -20.82 -12.72 7.15
CA GLU A 67 -21.54 -12.87 5.89
C GLU A 67 -21.29 -14.25 5.27
N SER A 68 -22.31 -14.83 4.62
CA SER A 68 -22.26 -16.22 4.10
C SER A 68 -21.14 -16.43 3.10
N TRP A 69 -20.89 -15.44 2.23
CA TRP A 69 -19.84 -15.49 1.22
C TRP A 69 -18.43 -15.55 1.82
N THR A 70 -18.21 -15.07 3.05
CA THR A 70 -16.90 -15.15 3.71
C THR A 70 -16.47 -16.60 3.94
N ASN A 71 -17.41 -17.46 4.34
CA ASN A 71 -17.13 -18.89 4.54
C ASN A 71 -16.95 -19.61 3.19
N GLU A 72 -17.64 -19.18 2.14
CA GLU A 72 -17.44 -19.69 0.77
C GLU A 72 -16.05 -19.33 0.23
N VAL A 73 -15.58 -18.09 0.41
CA VAL A 73 -14.22 -17.67 0.03
C VAL A 73 -13.18 -18.45 0.83
N LEU A 74 -13.32 -18.56 2.15
CA LEU A 74 -12.39 -19.32 2.99
C LEU A 74 -12.35 -20.80 2.59
N SER A 75 -13.50 -21.44 2.33
CA SER A 75 -13.58 -22.85 1.94
C SER A 75 -13.07 -23.11 0.51
N ALA A 76 -13.32 -22.19 -0.44
CA ALA A 76 -12.81 -22.28 -1.80
C ALA A 76 -11.29 -22.10 -1.85
N THR A 77 -10.76 -21.15 -1.08
CA THR A 77 -9.31 -20.90 -1.01
C THR A 77 -8.59 -22.01 -0.24
N TRP A 78 -9.18 -22.50 0.86
CA TRP A 78 -8.67 -23.66 1.60
C TRP A 78 -8.67 -24.94 0.74
N SER A 79 -9.78 -25.25 0.05
CA SER A 79 -9.86 -26.44 -0.81
C SER A 79 -8.91 -26.38 -2.00
N ARG A 80 -8.64 -25.19 -2.54
CA ARG A 80 -7.69 -24.99 -3.65
C ARG A 80 -6.23 -25.04 -3.25
N THR A 81 -5.87 -24.52 -2.08
CA THR A 81 -4.46 -24.29 -1.73
C THR A 81 -3.94 -25.23 -0.65
N GLY A 82 -4.82 -25.90 0.10
CA GLY A 82 -4.44 -26.72 1.27
C GLY A 82 -3.64 -25.95 2.32
N ASN A 83 -3.60 -24.61 2.24
CA ASN A 83 -2.60 -23.80 2.89
C ASN A 83 -3.15 -23.16 4.18
N PRO A 84 -2.53 -23.39 5.35
CA PRO A 84 -2.91 -22.78 6.63
C PRO A 84 -2.78 -21.25 6.70
N ASP A 85 -2.24 -20.60 5.65
CA ASP A 85 -2.15 -19.14 5.56
C ASP A 85 -3.50 -18.41 5.46
N TRP A 86 -4.60 -19.13 5.16
CA TRP A 86 -5.95 -18.57 5.15
C TRP A 86 -6.76 -18.93 6.40
N SER A 87 -6.13 -18.91 7.58
CA SER A 87 -6.87 -18.95 8.84
C SER A 87 -7.81 -17.73 8.95
N ARG A 88 -8.95 -17.87 9.64
CA ARG A 88 -9.94 -16.78 9.80
C ARG A 88 -9.31 -15.49 10.31
N THR A 89 -8.36 -15.57 11.24
CA THR A 89 -7.64 -14.40 11.78
C THR A 89 -6.81 -13.70 10.72
N LYS A 90 -6.05 -14.44 9.90
CA LYS A 90 -5.25 -13.87 8.81
C LYS A 90 -6.16 -13.23 7.76
N TYR A 91 -7.24 -13.93 7.37
CA TYR A 91 -8.24 -13.41 6.44
C TYR A 91 -8.88 -12.09 6.91
N VAL A 92 -9.34 -12.03 8.16
CA VAL A 92 -9.92 -10.80 8.73
C VAL A 92 -8.92 -9.65 8.71
N LYS A 93 -7.65 -9.91 9.06
CA LYS A 93 -6.57 -8.92 8.96
C LYS A 93 -6.41 -8.42 7.51
N HIS A 94 -6.36 -9.32 6.53
CA HIS A 94 -6.22 -8.94 5.12
C HIS A 94 -7.38 -8.08 4.63
N LEU A 95 -8.62 -8.49 4.87
CA LEU A 95 -9.79 -7.70 4.49
C LEU A 95 -9.79 -6.31 5.14
N THR A 96 -9.32 -6.21 6.38
CA THR A 96 -9.25 -4.94 7.11
C THR A 96 -8.30 -3.97 6.42
N ILE A 97 -7.10 -4.46 6.09
CA ILE A 97 -6.08 -3.68 5.37
C ILE A 97 -6.64 -3.22 4.02
N ASN A 98 -7.30 -4.12 3.27
CA ASN A 98 -7.92 -3.78 1.98
C ASN A 98 -9.00 -2.72 2.10
N TYR A 99 -9.85 -2.81 3.10
CA TYR A 99 -10.92 -1.85 3.33
C TYR A 99 -10.36 -0.45 3.64
N PHE A 100 -9.33 -0.36 4.48
CA PHE A 100 -8.65 0.89 4.75
C PHE A 100 -7.96 1.45 3.51
N PHE A 101 -7.30 0.59 2.74
CA PHE A 101 -6.68 0.94 1.47
C PHE A 101 -7.69 1.51 0.47
N GLU A 102 -8.82 0.83 0.28
CA GLU A 102 -9.89 1.24 -0.63
C GLU A 102 -10.43 2.63 -0.28
N ILE A 103 -10.76 2.85 1.00
CA ILE A 103 -11.28 4.15 1.46
C ILE A 103 -10.23 5.24 1.29
N GLY A 104 -8.96 4.93 1.57
CA GLY A 104 -7.84 5.83 1.31
C GLY A 104 -7.80 6.28 -0.14
N ILE A 105 -7.84 5.34 -1.09
CA ILE A 105 -7.85 5.66 -2.52
C ILE A 105 -9.09 6.47 -2.89
N GLN A 106 -10.29 6.05 -2.47
CA GLN A 106 -11.53 6.74 -2.81
C GLN A 106 -11.54 8.20 -2.31
N THR A 107 -10.83 8.48 -1.22
CA THR A 107 -10.67 9.82 -0.66
C THR A 107 -9.79 10.72 -1.54
N VAL A 108 -8.74 10.17 -2.15
CA VAL A 108 -7.76 10.97 -2.91
C VAL A 108 -8.04 11.01 -4.40
N ILE A 109 -8.54 9.92 -5.00
CA ILE A 109 -8.56 9.73 -6.45
C ILE A 109 -9.43 10.74 -7.20
N LYS A 110 -10.51 11.22 -6.58
CA LYS A 110 -11.44 12.20 -7.18
C LYS A 110 -10.76 13.53 -7.51
N ASN A 111 -9.73 13.89 -6.75
CA ASN A 111 -9.01 15.17 -6.89
C ASN A 111 -7.66 15.01 -7.59
N MET A 112 -7.26 13.78 -7.93
CA MET A 112 -6.00 13.52 -8.62
C MET A 112 -6.02 14.08 -10.04
N GLN A 113 -4.90 14.70 -10.43
CA GLN A 113 -4.60 15.06 -11.81
C GLN A 113 -4.02 13.86 -12.57
N PRO A 114 -4.01 13.86 -13.92
CA PRO A 114 -3.51 12.74 -14.72
C PRO A 114 -2.07 12.30 -14.38
N ASN A 115 -1.22 13.26 -14.02
CA ASN A 115 0.19 13.02 -13.68
C ASN A 115 0.43 12.77 -12.18
N ASP A 116 -0.62 12.70 -11.37
CA ASP A 116 -0.48 12.44 -9.94
C ASP A 116 -0.24 10.96 -9.68
N PHE A 117 0.54 10.70 -8.63
CA PHE A 117 0.85 9.37 -8.13
C PHE A 117 0.46 9.25 -6.66
N VAL A 118 0.15 8.02 -6.23
CA VAL A 118 -0.06 7.66 -4.83
C VAL A 118 0.99 6.63 -4.45
N LEU A 119 1.70 6.91 -3.37
CA LEU A 119 2.56 5.96 -2.67
C LEU A 119 1.79 5.42 -1.45
N PHE A 120 1.69 4.11 -1.36
CA PHE A 120 1.13 3.44 -0.19
C PHE A 120 2.23 3.19 0.84
N ALA A 121 1.93 3.55 2.08
CA ALA A 121 2.87 3.48 3.19
C ALA A 121 2.18 2.86 4.41
N GLU A 122 2.85 1.91 5.04
CA GLU A 122 2.51 1.36 6.36
C GLU A 122 3.36 2.00 7.46
N ASP A 123 2.87 1.98 8.69
CA ASP A 123 3.52 2.61 9.86
C ASP A 123 4.77 1.84 10.33
N ASP A 124 4.86 0.56 9.97
CA ASP A 124 5.99 -0.34 10.18
C ASP A 124 6.97 -0.40 8.98
N GLN A 125 7.08 0.71 8.23
CA GLN A 125 8.12 0.90 7.22
C GLN A 125 9.23 1.88 7.64
N SER A 126 10.46 1.57 7.21
CA SER A 126 11.55 2.54 7.14
C SER A 126 11.78 3.04 5.73
N TYR A 127 12.45 4.20 5.62
CA TYR A 127 12.77 4.86 4.36
C TYR A 127 14.25 5.25 4.39
N SER A 128 14.97 5.01 3.30
CA SER A 128 16.29 5.59 3.07
C SER A 128 16.17 7.11 2.93
N ILE A 129 17.22 7.84 3.30
CA ILE A 129 17.21 9.32 3.30
C ILE A 129 16.87 9.91 1.93
N ASN A 130 17.30 9.25 0.87
CA ASN A 130 17.08 9.63 -0.53
C ASN A 130 15.86 8.93 -1.17
N ALA A 131 14.94 8.36 -0.38
CA ALA A 131 13.82 7.58 -0.93
C ALA A 131 13.00 8.37 -1.96
N PHE A 132 12.79 9.67 -1.75
CA PHE A 132 12.01 10.52 -2.64
C PHE A 132 12.70 10.84 -3.97
N GLU A 133 14.03 10.81 -4.04
CA GLU A 133 14.75 10.87 -5.32
C GLU A 133 14.47 9.63 -6.17
N HIS A 134 14.41 8.46 -5.54
CA HIS A 134 14.12 7.20 -6.22
C HIS A 134 12.64 7.11 -6.64
N ILE A 135 11.72 7.58 -5.79
CA ILE A 135 10.30 7.71 -6.14
C ILE A 135 10.13 8.61 -7.37
N LEU A 136 10.80 9.77 -7.42
CA LEU A 136 10.73 10.66 -8.58
C LEU A 136 11.22 9.96 -9.86
N LYS A 137 12.33 9.23 -9.80
CA LYS A 137 12.84 8.44 -10.93
C LYS A 137 11.85 7.36 -11.40
N LEU A 138 11.12 6.73 -10.47
CA LEU A 138 10.07 5.77 -10.82
C LEU A 138 8.87 6.45 -11.50
N MET A 139 8.50 7.67 -11.09
CA MET A 139 7.43 8.45 -11.71
C MET A 139 7.78 8.90 -13.13
N GLU A 140 9.04 9.24 -13.38
CA GLU A 140 9.54 9.72 -14.69
C GLU A 140 9.73 8.60 -15.73
N LYS A 141 9.79 7.33 -15.31
CA LYS A 141 9.91 6.19 -16.22
C LYS A 141 8.64 6.02 -17.07
N ASN A 142 8.82 5.48 -18.29
CA ASN A 142 7.70 5.15 -19.18
C ASN A 142 6.74 4.14 -18.52
N GLN A 143 5.52 4.58 -18.23
CA GLN A 143 4.50 3.79 -17.55
C GLN A 143 3.69 2.88 -18.49
N GLN A 144 3.90 2.90 -19.81
CA GLN A 144 3.06 2.16 -20.77
C GLN A 144 3.03 0.64 -20.53
N ASN A 145 4.16 0.05 -20.11
CA ASN A 145 4.27 -1.39 -19.84
C ASN A 145 4.42 -1.73 -18.35
N THR A 146 4.14 -0.75 -17.48
CA THR A 146 4.27 -0.88 -16.03
C THR A 146 2.89 -0.85 -15.41
N CYS A 147 2.53 -1.88 -14.66
CA CYS A 147 1.24 -1.93 -13.98
C CYS A 147 1.25 -1.14 -12.65
N PHE A 148 2.38 -1.16 -11.95
CA PHE A 148 2.69 -0.31 -10.80
C PHE A 148 4.20 -0.35 -10.53
N SER A 149 4.69 0.55 -9.67
CA SER A 149 6.06 0.53 -9.17
C SER A 149 6.10 0.20 -7.68
N LYS A 150 7.23 -0.27 -7.16
CA LYS A 150 7.36 -0.62 -5.74
C LYS A 150 8.69 -0.16 -5.16
N ILE A 151 8.66 0.43 -3.97
CA ILE A 151 9.85 0.93 -3.26
C ILE A 151 10.32 0.05 -2.10
N ALA A 152 9.65 -1.08 -1.85
CA ALA A 152 9.97 -2.01 -0.78
C ALA A 152 9.62 -3.43 -1.23
N ILE A 153 10.53 -4.40 -1.06
CA ILE A 153 10.28 -5.82 -1.39
C ILE A 153 10.71 -6.75 -0.25
N GLU A 154 10.21 -7.99 -0.26
CA GLU A 154 10.64 -9.07 0.64
C GLU A 154 11.32 -10.19 -0.17
N PRO A 155 12.49 -10.73 0.27
CA PRO A 155 13.32 -10.18 1.34
C PRO A 155 13.91 -8.83 0.93
N TYR A 156 14.09 -7.94 1.91
CA TYR A 156 14.67 -6.62 1.66
C TYR A 156 16.07 -6.75 1.08
N LYS A 157 16.32 -5.98 0.02
CA LYS A 157 17.64 -5.78 -0.57
C LYS A 157 17.80 -4.31 -0.86
N GLU A 158 18.63 -3.62 -0.08
CA GLU A 158 18.84 -2.19 -0.22
C GLU A 158 19.31 -1.82 -1.63
N TYR A 159 18.71 -0.77 -2.21
CA TYR A 159 18.96 -0.29 -3.57
C TYR A 159 18.80 -1.36 -4.67
N TYR A 160 18.00 -2.40 -4.40
CA TYR A 160 17.63 -3.36 -5.43
C TYR A 160 16.73 -2.71 -6.48
N LYS A 161 17.23 -2.64 -7.72
CA LYS A 161 16.52 -2.09 -8.87
C LYS A 161 16.27 -3.18 -9.90
N ARG A 162 15.02 -3.41 -10.28
CA ARG A 162 14.67 -4.42 -11.28
C ARG A 162 13.28 -4.19 -11.89
N THR A 163 13.15 -4.46 -13.17
CA THR A 163 11.86 -4.71 -13.83
C THR A 163 11.46 -6.17 -13.62
N ILE A 164 10.35 -6.39 -12.95
CA ILE A 164 9.88 -7.72 -12.56
C ILE A 164 8.79 -8.19 -13.51
N ASN A 165 9.05 -9.35 -14.13
CA ASN A 165 8.02 -10.12 -14.83
C ASN A 165 7.12 -10.81 -13.78
N THR A 166 5.86 -10.41 -13.73
CA THR A 166 4.92 -10.91 -12.73
C THR A 166 4.52 -12.37 -12.94
N PHE A 167 4.76 -12.94 -14.13
CA PHE A 167 4.61 -14.37 -14.39
C PHE A 167 5.68 -15.22 -13.68
N GLU A 168 6.85 -14.66 -13.40
CA GLU A 168 7.99 -15.37 -12.80
C GLU A 168 8.11 -15.15 -11.29
N ILE A 169 7.76 -13.95 -10.83
CA ILE A 169 7.95 -13.53 -9.44
C ILE A 169 6.66 -12.92 -8.90
N HIS A 170 6.21 -13.42 -7.75
CA HIS A 170 5.13 -12.82 -6.99
C HIS A 170 5.68 -11.78 -6.01
N LEU A 171 5.07 -10.59 -5.97
CA LEU A 171 5.42 -9.54 -5.02
C LEU A 171 4.33 -9.40 -3.97
N TRP A 172 4.72 -9.44 -2.71
CA TRP A 172 3.83 -9.31 -1.58
C TRP A 172 3.78 -7.86 -1.06
N GLY A 173 2.69 -7.51 -0.41
CA GLY A 173 2.45 -6.26 0.28
C GLY A 173 1.90 -5.12 -0.55
N ALA A 174 0.97 -4.37 0.03
CA ALA A 174 0.56 -3.04 -0.44
C ALA A 174 1.63 -1.98 -0.14
N TRP A 175 2.41 -2.21 0.92
CA TRP A 175 3.44 -1.29 1.39
C TRP A 175 4.46 -0.94 0.29
N GLY A 176 4.74 0.34 0.14
CA GLY A 176 5.65 0.84 -0.89
C GLY A 176 5.15 0.72 -2.33
N ASN A 177 3.88 0.37 -2.59
CA ASN A 177 3.34 0.42 -3.94
C ASN A 177 3.13 1.88 -4.38
N LEU A 178 3.59 2.20 -5.58
CA LEU A 178 3.48 3.50 -6.21
C LEU A 178 2.67 3.33 -7.51
N ARG A 179 1.56 4.05 -7.61
CA ARG A 179 0.65 3.99 -8.77
C ARG A 179 0.30 5.39 -9.26
N SER A 180 0.32 5.59 -10.57
CA SER A 180 -0.30 6.74 -11.22
C SER A 180 -1.82 6.70 -11.10
N LYS A 181 -2.49 7.82 -11.35
CA LYS A 181 -3.96 7.90 -11.42
C LYS A 181 -4.56 6.82 -12.34
N ASN A 182 -4.04 6.66 -13.55
CA ASN A 182 -4.57 5.69 -14.52
C ASN A 182 -4.44 4.24 -14.00
N GLN A 183 -3.28 3.89 -13.43
CA GLN A 183 -3.06 2.58 -12.83
C GLN A 183 -4.01 2.32 -11.64
N LEU A 184 -4.29 3.34 -10.82
CA LEU A 184 -5.26 3.24 -9.72
C LEU A 184 -6.69 3.05 -10.22
N GLU A 185 -7.11 3.79 -11.25
CA GLU A 185 -8.45 3.67 -11.82
C GLU A 185 -8.70 2.27 -12.39
N ILE A 186 -7.71 1.69 -13.08
CA ILE A 186 -7.77 0.31 -13.54
C ILE A 186 -7.84 -0.64 -12.34
N PHE A 187 -6.97 -0.46 -11.35
CA PHE A 187 -6.95 -1.31 -10.16
C PHE A 187 -8.29 -1.32 -9.41
N LEU A 188 -8.91 -0.15 -9.20
CA LEU A 188 -10.23 -0.04 -8.56
C LEU A 188 -11.34 -0.74 -9.35
N ARG A 189 -11.29 -0.70 -10.68
CA ARG A 189 -12.25 -1.44 -11.52
C ARG A 189 -12.14 -2.94 -11.29
N TYR A 190 -10.91 -3.46 -11.17
CA TYR A 190 -10.66 -4.88 -10.88
C TYR A 190 -11.08 -5.27 -9.46
N LEU A 191 -10.80 -4.42 -8.46
CA LEU A 191 -11.22 -4.66 -7.07
C LEU A 191 -12.74 -4.87 -6.96
N LYS A 192 -13.52 -4.07 -7.69
CA LYS A 192 -14.98 -4.19 -7.73
C LYS A 192 -15.45 -5.59 -8.15
N PHE A 193 -14.76 -6.25 -9.08
CA PHE A 193 -15.12 -7.60 -9.53
C PHE A 193 -14.83 -8.68 -8.50
N SER A 194 -13.86 -8.47 -7.61
CA SER A 194 -13.55 -9.38 -6.50
C SER A 194 -14.48 -9.19 -5.28
N ASN A 195 -15.48 -8.30 -5.37
CA ASN A 195 -16.28 -7.85 -4.22
C ASN A 195 -15.39 -7.39 -3.03
N PHE A 196 -14.21 -6.83 -3.34
CA PHE A 196 -13.21 -6.41 -2.35
C PHE A 196 -12.73 -7.53 -1.41
N ALA A 197 -12.93 -8.79 -1.80
CA ALA A 197 -12.56 -9.96 -1.00
C ALA A 197 -11.08 -10.37 -1.16
N GLU A 198 -10.38 -9.80 -2.14
CA GLU A 198 -8.97 -10.11 -2.43
C GLU A 198 -8.02 -9.03 -1.93
N SER A 199 -6.81 -9.44 -1.54
CA SER A 199 -5.77 -8.52 -1.07
C SER A 199 -5.22 -7.61 -2.17
N GLU A 200 -4.78 -6.41 -1.82
CA GLU A 200 -4.08 -5.53 -2.75
C GLU A 200 -2.89 -6.26 -3.40
N ASP A 201 -2.12 -6.98 -2.58
CA ASP A 201 -0.96 -7.75 -2.99
C ASP A 201 -1.31 -8.76 -4.09
N THR A 202 -2.32 -9.61 -3.79
CA THR A 202 -2.76 -10.70 -4.64
C THR A 202 -3.37 -10.14 -5.93
N LEU A 203 -4.32 -9.22 -5.80
CA LEU A 203 -5.05 -8.67 -6.94
C LEU A 203 -4.14 -7.80 -7.81
N GLY A 204 -3.22 -7.05 -7.19
CA GLY A 204 -2.26 -6.20 -7.90
C GLY A 204 -1.41 -7.03 -8.85
N ILE A 205 -0.89 -8.16 -8.40
CA ILE A 205 -0.10 -9.07 -9.24
C ILE A 205 -0.96 -9.77 -10.30
N TYR A 206 -2.16 -10.24 -9.95
CA TYR A 206 -3.04 -10.86 -10.95
C TYR A 206 -3.44 -9.87 -12.05
N LEU A 207 -3.70 -8.62 -11.68
CA LEU A 207 -3.95 -7.55 -12.65
C LEU A 207 -2.75 -7.33 -13.58
N CYS A 208 -1.53 -7.27 -13.05
CA CYS A 208 -0.34 -7.14 -13.88
C CYS A 208 -0.21 -8.29 -14.88
N LYS A 209 -0.47 -9.52 -14.43
CA LYS A 209 -0.47 -10.71 -15.30
C LYS A 209 -1.55 -10.60 -16.38
N SER A 210 -2.78 -10.22 -16.03
CA SER A 210 -3.87 -10.11 -17.00
C SER A 210 -3.64 -9.00 -18.03
N LEU A 211 -2.93 -7.94 -17.66
CA LEU A 211 -2.53 -6.87 -18.56
C LEU A 211 -1.25 -7.17 -19.34
N ASN A 212 -0.57 -8.29 -19.06
CA ASN A 212 0.76 -8.62 -19.58
C ASN A 212 1.79 -7.49 -19.33
N GLN A 213 1.76 -6.92 -18.13
CA GLN A 213 2.59 -5.79 -17.71
C GLN A 213 3.58 -6.18 -16.61
N THR A 214 4.62 -5.36 -16.46
CA THR A 214 5.71 -5.55 -15.50
C THR A 214 5.56 -4.65 -14.27
N VAL A 215 6.32 -4.96 -13.22
CA VAL A 215 6.45 -4.11 -12.02
C VAL A 215 7.86 -3.53 -11.96
N GLU A 216 7.96 -2.21 -11.85
CA GLU A 216 9.24 -1.52 -11.64
C GLU A 216 9.58 -1.46 -10.16
N VAL A 217 10.75 -1.96 -9.76
CA VAL A 217 11.19 -1.95 -8.36
C VAL A 217 12.42 -1.07 -8.19
N ASP A 218 12.41 -0.23 -7.15
CA ASP A 218 13.59 0.49 -6.64
C ASP A 218 13.53 0.51 -5.11
N CYS A 219 14.19 -0.45 -4.48
CA CYS A 219 14.03 -0.73 -3.04
C CYS A 219 14.76 0.28 -2.16
N VAL A 220 14.03 1.28 -1.66
CA VAL A 220 14.48 2.35 -0.75
C VAL A 220 13.66 2.41 0.54
N SER A 221 12.85 1.39 0.78
CA SER A 221 12.05 1.23 1.99
C SER A 221 12.07 -0.23 2.42
N LYS A 222 12.04 -0.45 3.73
CA LYS A 222 12.05 -1.77 4.36
C LYS A 222 10.83 -1.91 5.27
N HIS A 223 10.19 -3.08 5.21
CA HIS A 223 9.04 -3.43 6.04
C HIS A 223 9.50 -4.27 7.24
N PHE A 224 9.23 -3.80 8.46
CA PHE A 224 9.77 -4.43 9.66
C PHE A 224 9.08 -5.76 10.00
N GLY A 225 7.80 -5.92 9.66
CA GLY A 225 7.04 -7.17 9.91
C GLY A 225 7.43 -8.34 8.99
N LYS A 226 8.17 -8.07 7.91
CA LYS A 226 8.51 -9.05 6.87
C LYS A 226 10.00 -9.29 6.69
N ASP A 227 10.85 -8.45 7.24
CA ASP A 227 12.29 -8.71 7.22
C ASP A 227 12.70 -9.64 8.38
N ARG A 228 12.94 -10.91 8.03
CA ARG A 228 13.38 -11.96 8.97
C ARG A 228 14.75 -11.70 9.61
N TYR A 229 15.53 -10.76 9.08
CA TYR A 229 16.88 -10.43 9.56
C TYR A 229 16.89 -9.26 10.55
N LEU A 230 15.73 -8.70 10.90
CA LEU A 230 15.65 -7.75 12.00
C LEU A 230 15.72 -8.45 13.36
N PRO A 231 16.38 -7.82 14.35
CA PRO A 231 16.21 -8.25 15.73
C PRO A 231 14.72 -8.22 16.06
N LYS A 232 14.15 -9.37 16.45
CA LYS A 232 12.82 -9.39 17.05
C LYS A 232 12.94 -8.64 18.37
N ILE A 233 12.25 -7.51 18.48
CA ILE A 233 12.12 -6.75 19.73
C ILE A 233 11.19 -7.53 20.66
#